data_AF-A0A542EI50-F1
#
_entry.id   AF-A0A542EI50-F1
#
_cell.length_a   1.000
_cell.length_b   1.000
_cell.length_c   1.000
_cell.angle_alpha   90.00
_cell.angle_beta   90.00
_cell.angle_gamma   90.00
#
_symmetry.space_group_name_H-M   'P 1'
#
loop_
_entity.id
_entity.type
_entity.pdbx_description
1 polymer ?
#
loop_
_entity_poly.entity_id
_entity_poly.type
_entity_poly.pdbx_seq_one_letter_code
_entity_poly.pdbx_strand_id
1 'polypeptide(L)'
;MTAALVIVIAIVVLLIAVVGWAIATYNGLIKLRNLVQEAWRQIDVELTRRHDLIGNLVETVKGYAAHERGTLEDVIKARAGAMAPGQSPAQQAESENMLSQAPGRLLAIAEAYPDLKANQNFMALQAELTLDRGPDRLGPPLLQRHGPRPQHQGRDGAEQHHRRRVHHLPGRVLRGRRGTARGPQGRLRAA
;
A
#
# COMPACT_ATOMS: atom_id res chain seq x y z
N MET A 1 63.92 10.58 -6.35
CA MET A 1 62.80 10.86 -5.41
C MET A 1 63.31 10.59 -4.01
N THR A 2 63.23 11.55 -3.09
CA THR A 2 63.78 11.37 -1.72
C THR A 2 62.86 10.48 -0.90
N ALA A 3 63.41 9.69 0.03
CA ALA A 3 62.63 8.77 0.88
C ALA A 3 61.51 9.49 1.65
N ALA A 4 61.74 10.74 2.06
CA ALA A 4 60.74 11.58 2.72
C ALA A 4 59.47 11.79 1.86
N LEU A 5 59.62 11.99 0.54
CA LEU A 5 58.47 12.16 -0.36
C LEU A 5 57.64 10.87 -0.45
N VAL A 6 58.30 9.70 -0.48
CA VAL A 6 57.63 8.39 -0.52
C VAL A 6 56.82 8.16 0.76
N ILE A 7 57.37 8.49 1.92
CA ILE A 7 56.70 8.37 3.22
C ILE A 7 55.46 9.26 3.28
N VAL A 8 55.56 10.52 2.84
CA VAL A 8 54.43 11.46 2.81
C VAL A 8 53.31 10.93 1.91
N ILE A 9 53.64 10.44 0.71
CA ILE A 9 52.65 9.87 -0.20
C ILE A 9 51.97 8.64 0.42
N ALA A 10 52.74 7.75 1.06
CA ALA A 10 52.19 6.57 1.73
C ALA A 10 51.20 6.95 2.85
N ILE A 11 51.52 7.96 3.65
CA ILE A 11 50.63 8.47 4.71
C ILE A 11 49.35 9.06 4.12
N VAL A 12 49.45 9.85 3.05
CA VAL A 12 48.28 10.44 2.38
C VAL A 12 47.38 9.35 1.81
N VAL A 13 47.95 8.34 1.14
CA VAL A 13 47.18 7.21 0.61
C VAL A 13 46.50 6.43 1.74
N LEU A 14 47.21 6.19 2.85
CA LEU A 14 46.64 5.53 4.03
C LEU A 14 45.47 6.34 4.61
N LEU A 15 45.62 7.66 4.74
CA LEU A 15 44.54 8.53 5.22
C LEU A 15 43.32 8.47 4.30
N ILE A 16 43.51 8.53 2.98
CA ILE A 16 42.42 8.42 2.02
C ILE A 16 41.72 7.06 2.14
N ALA A 17 42.48 5.98 2.27
CA ALA A 17 41.92 4.63 2.44
C ALA A 17 41.08 4.51 3.73
N VAL A 18 41.57 5.06 4.85
CA VAL A 18 40.85 5.05 6.14
C VAL A 18 39.56 5.86 6.06
N VAL A 19 39.61 7.07 5.47
CA VAL A 19 38.43 7.92 5.28
C VAL A 19 37.41 7.24 4.35
N GLY A 20 37.87 6.65 3.24
CA GLY A 20 37.02 5.90 2.32
C GLY A 20 36.34 4.72 3.00
N TRP A 21 37.06 3.97 3.82
CA TRP A 21 36.51 2.86 4.60
C TRP A 21 35.47 3.32 5.64
N ALA A 22 35.73 4.42 6.35
CA ALA A 22 34.80 4.99 7.32
C ALA A 22 33.47 5.41 6.65
N ILE A 23 33.55 6.09 5.51
CA ILE A 23 32.37 6.50 4.73
C ILE A 23 31.58 5.28 4.24
N ALA A 24 32.27 4.28 3.69
CA ALA A 24 31.62 3.06 3.19
C ALA A 24 30.87 2.32 4.32
N THR A 25 31.50 2.19 5.49
CA THR A 25 30.90 1.54 6.66
C THR A 25 29.70 2.31 7.18
N TYR A 26 29.81 3.64 7.31
CA TYR A 26 28.71 4.50 7.76
C TYR A 26 27.50 4.42 6.82
N ASN A 27 27.72 4.48 5.51
CA ASN A 27 26.67 4.33 4.50
C ASN A 27 26.02 2.94 4.55
N GLY A 28 26.81 1.89 4.82
CA GLY A 28 26.31 0.54 5.03
C GLY A 28 25.34 0.45 6.21
N LEU A 29 25.70 1.05 7.35
CA LEU A 29 24.84 1.07 8.54
C LEU A 29 23.54 1.83 8.31
N ILE A 30 23.58 2.97 7.61
CA ILE A 30 22.38 3.72 7.23
C ILE A 30 21.47 2.86 6.34
N LYS A 31 22.05 2.16 5.35
CA LYS A 31 21.29 1.26 4.48
C LYS A 31 20.57 0.17 5.29
N LEU A 32 21.27 -0.47 6.22
CA LEU A 32 20.67 -1.49 7.09
C LEU A 32 19.54 -0.91 7.95
N ARG A 33 19.74 0.27 8.53
CA ARG A 33 18.69 0.96 9.29
C ARG A 33 17.44 1.21 8.46
N ASN A 34 17.62 1.69 7.22
CA ASN A 34 16.49 1.95 6.33
C ASN A 34 15.77 0.66 5.94
N LEU A 35 16.48 -0.46 5.74
CA LEU A 35 15.87 -1.76 5.48
C LEU A 35 15.02 -2.24 6.66
N VAL A 36 15.49 -2.05 7.90
CA VAL A 36 14.70 -2.39 9.10
C VAL A 36 13.44 -1.52 9.17
N GLN A 37 13.55 -0.21 8.94
CA GLN A 37 12.38 0.69 8.93
C GLN A 37 11.37 0.34 7.84
N GLU A 38 11.86 -0.03 6.66
CA GLU A 38 11.04 -0.48 5.55
C GLU A 38 10.28 -1.77 5.89
N ALA A 39 10.96 -2.73 6.51
CA ALA A 39 10.32 -3.96 6.97
C ALA A 39 9.23 -3.69 8.02
N TRP A 40 9.48 -2.80 8.99
CA TRP A 40 8.47 -2.39 9.97
C TRP A 40 7.25 -1.74 9.31
N ARG A 41 7.48 -0.82 8.36
CA ARG A 41 6.39 -0.18 7.61
C ARG A 41 5.54 -1.20 6.84
N GLN A 42 6.15 -2.24 6.28
CA GLN A 42 5.41 -3.30 5.60
C GLN A 42 4.56 -4.11 6.57
N ILE A 43 5.09 -4.44 7.76
CA ILE A 43 4.34 -5.10 8.83
C ILE A 43 3.15 -4.23 9.26
N ASP A 44 3.37 -2.94 9.50
CA ASP A 44 2.32 -2.01 9.92
C ASP A 44 1.18 -1.93 8.90
N VAL A 45 1.49 -1.93 7.61
CA VAL A 45 0.49 -1.92 6.53
C VAL A 45 -0.35 -3.20 6.56
N GLU A 46 0.27 -4.37 6.74
CA GLU A 46 -0.48 -5.64 6.79
C GLU A 46 -1.34 -5.74 8.06
N LEU A 47 -0.79 -5.36 9.22
CA LEU A 47 -1.56 -5.31 10.47
C LEU A 47 -2.76 -4.37 10.35
N THR A 48 -2.56 -3.18 9.79
CA THR A 48 -3.64 -2.22 9.54
C THR A 48 -4.71 -2.82 8.64
N ARG A 49 -4.31 -3.45 7.53
CA ARG A 49 -5.24 -4.12 6.60
C ARG A 49 -6.04 -5.22 7.31
N ARG A 50 -5.38 -6.06 8.10
CA ARG A 50 -6.04 -7.10 8.91
C ARG A 50 -7.03 -6.51 9.90
N HIS A 51 -6.66 -5.42 10.59
CA HIS A 51 -7.56 -4.74 11.52
C HIS A 51 -8.78 -4.19 10.80
N ASP A 52 -8.62 -3.58 9.63
CA ASP A 52 -9.72 -3.05 8.83
C ASP A 52 -10.67 -4.14 8.35
N LEU A 53 -10.13 -5.28 7.89
CA LEU A 53 -10.94 -6.44 7.52
C LEU A 53 -11.75 -6.99 8.69
N ILE A 54 -11.16 -7.10 9.89
CA ILE A 54 -11.88 -7.51 11.10
C ILE A 54 -12.97 -6.49 11.46
N GLY A 55 -12.71 -5.20 11.31
CA GLY A 55 -13.70 -4.14 11.53
C GLY A 55 -14.91 -4.28 10.59
N ASN A 56 -14.65 -4.45 9.30
CA ASN A 56 -15.69 -4.66 8.29
C ASN A 56 -16.49 -5.95 8.53
N LEU A 57 -15.82 -7.00 9.01
CA LEU A 57 -16.46 -8.25 9.39
C LEU A 57 -17.40 -8.05 10.58
N VAL A 58 -16.95 -7.34 11.62
CA VAL A 58 -17.76 -7.01 12.81
C VAL A 58 -19.01 -6.22 12.43
N GLU A 59 -18.89 -5.21 11.56
CA GLU A 59 -20.06 -4.45 11.09
C GLU A 59 -21.04 -5.32 10.30
N THR A 60 -20.55 -6.25 9.50
CA THR A 60 -21.40 -7.21 8.79
C THR A 60 -22.14 -8.11 9.79
N VAL A 61 -21.43 -8.67 10.78
CA VAL A 61 -22.06 -9.55 11.80
C VAL A 61 -23.08 -8.78 12.66
N LYS A 62 -22.78 -7.53 13.05
CA LYS A 62 -23.72 -6.67 13.81
C LYS A 62 -25.07 -6.51 13.13
N GLY A 63 -25.08 -6.43 11.79
CA GLY A 63 -26.31 -6.29 11.01
C GLY A 63 -27.26 -7.48 11.10
N TYR A 64 -26.74 -8.68 11.38
CA TYR A 64 -27.52 -9.94 11.44
C TYR A 64 -27.67 -10.48 12.86
N ALA A 65 -26.67 -10.34 13.70
CA ALA A 65 -26.58 -10.93 15.04
C ALA A 65 -26.55 -9.84 16.13
N ALA A 66 -27.55 -8.95 16.14
CA ALA A 66 -27.62 -7.83 17.08
C ALA A 66 -27.75 -8.25 18.57
N HIS A 67 -28.06 -9.51 18.84
CA HIS A 67 -28.18 -10.08 20.19
C HIS A 67 -26.83 -10.58 20.74
N GLU A 68 -25.79 -10.70 19.90
CA GLU A 68 -24.44 -11.18 20.26
C GLU A 68 -23.51 -10.04 20.74
N ARG A 69 -24.06 -9.06 21.48
CA ARG A 69 -23.33 -7.84 21.85
C ARG A 69 -22.07 -8.13 22.66
N GLY A 70 -22.13 -9.04 23.63
CA GLY A 70 -20.97 -9.38 24.47
C GLY A 70 -19.78 -9.89 23.64
N THR A 71 -20.04 -10.85 22.75
CA THR A 71 -19.00 -11.40 21.87
C THR A 71 -18.43 -10.34 20.92
N LEU A 72 -19.29 -9.49 20.35
CA LEU A 72 -18.87 -8.42 19.44
C LEU A 72 -18.07 -7.33 20.17
N GLU A 73 -18.43 -6.98 21.40
CA GLU A 73 -17.68 -6.05 22.24
C GLU A 73 -16.28 -6.56 22.56
N ASP A 74 -16.14 -7.86 22.86
CA ASP A 74 -14.83 -8.46 23.12
C ASP A 74 -13.92 -8.41 21.88
N VAL A 75 -14.48 -8.63 20.70
CA VAL A 75 -13.73 -8.50 19.43
C VAL A 75 -13.33 -7.05 19.18
N ILE A 76 -14.22 -6.09 19.43
CA ILE A 76 -13.92 -4.67 19.27
C ILE A 76 -12.83 -4.22 20.24
N LYS A 77 -12.89 -4.67 21.51
CA LYS A 77 -11.86 -4.39 22.52
C LYS A 77 -10.51 -4.99 22.13
N ALA A 78 -10.49 -6.24 21.67
CA ALA A 78 -9.27 -6.89 21.19
C ALA A 78 -8.66 -6.14 19.99
N ARG A 79 -9.50 -5.68 19.05
CA ARG A 79 -9.05 -4.86 17.90
C ARG A 79 -8.49 -3.51 18.36
N ALA A 80 -9.18 -2.84 19.28
CA ALA A 80 -8.73 -1.56 19.81
C ALA A 80 -7.38 -1.68 20.54
N GLY A 81 -7.16 -2.77 21.28
CA GLY A 81 -5.88 -3.09 21.90
C GLY A 81 -4.78 -3.31 20.86
N ALA A 82 -5.05 -4.07 19.80
CA ALA A 82 -4.09 -4.29 18.71
C ALA A 82 -3.75 -3.03 17.90
N MET A 83 -4.67 -2.06 17.83
CA MET A 83 -4.45 -0.79 17.13
C MET A 83 -3.82 0.31 18.00
N ALA A 84 -3.54 0.04 19.28
CA ALA A 84 -3.05 1.09 20.17
C ALA A 84 -1.67 1.60 19.70
N PRO A 85 -1.46 2.92 19.60
CA PRO A 85 -0.22 3.49 19.10
C PRO A 85 0.92 3.32 20.11
N GLY A 86 2.16 3.26 19.61
CA GLY A 86 3.36 3.29 20.44
C GLY A 86 3.66 1.98 21.18
N GLN A 87 3.06 0.86 20.76
CA GLN A 87 3.39 -0.46 21.28
C GLN A 87 4.82 -0.86 20.93
N SER A 88 5.51 -1.49 21.88
CA SER A 88 6.73 -2.23 21.57
C SER A 88 6.40 -3.47 20.72
N PRO A 89 7.36 -4.02 19.94
CA PRO A 89 7.14 -5.24 19.17
C PRO A 89 6.56 -6.42 19.97
N ALA A 90 6.97 -6.55 21.24
CA ALA A 90 6.47 -7.59 22.14
C ALA A 90 5.00 -7.36 22.54
N GLN A 91 4.64 -6.12 22.87
CA GLN A 91 3.26 -5.74 23.19
C GLN A 91 2.34 -5.89 21.97
N GLN A 92 2.82 -5.48 20.79
CA GLN A 92 2.08 -5.68 19.54
C GLN A 92 1.79 -7.16 19.32
N ALA A 93 2.80 -8.03 19.47
CA ALA A 93 2.63 -9.47 19.30
C ALA A 93 1.60 -10.07 20.28
N GLU A 94 1.58 -9.61 21.54
CA GLU A 94 0.59 -10.04 22.52
C GLU A 94 -0.83 -9.60 22.15
N SER A 95 -1.01 -8.32 21.80
CA SER A 95 -2.29 -7.77 21.35
C SER A 95 -2.80 -8.46 20.08
N GLU A 96 -1.92 -8.71 19.12
CA GLU A 96 -2.23 -9.46 17.89
C GLU A 96 -2.64 -10.91 18.18
N ASN A 97 -2.03 -11.55 19.17
CA ASN A 97 -2.39 -12.92 19.56
C ASN A 97 -3.80 -12.98 20.15
N MET A 98 -4.19 -11.96 20.93
CA MET A 98 -5.56 -11.83 21.43
C MET A 98 -6.55 -11.61 20.27
N LEU A 99 -6.25 -10.69 19.36
CA LEU A 99 -7.08 -10.41 18.19
C LEU A 99 -7.20 -11.61 17.24
N SER A 100 -6.17 -12.46 17.18
CA SER A 100 -6.13 -13.64 16.32
C SER A 100 -7.23 -14.67 16.61
N GLN A 101 -7.84 -14.61 17.79
CA GLN A 101 -8.96 -15.46 18.21
C GLN A 101 -10.32 -14.94 17.71
N ALA A 102 -10.43 -13.64 17.40
CA ALA A 102 -11.69 -13.00 17.03
C ALA A 102 -12.39 -13.65 15.81
N PRO A 103 -11.71 -13.97 14.70
CA PRO A 103 -12.37 -14.60 13.55
C PRO A 103 -13.02 -15.94 13.89
N GLY A 104 -12.43 -16.73 14.80
CA GLY A 104 -13.01 -18.00 15.26
C GLY A 104 -14.32 -17.78 16.04
N ARG A 105 -14.37 -16.75 16.88
CA ARG A 105 -15.60 -16.38 17.60
C ARG A 105 -16.69 -15.88 16.65
N LEU A 106 -16.33 -15.07 15.66
CA LEU A 106 -17.27 -14.58 14.64
C LEU A 106 -17.80 -15.71 13.75
N LEU A 107 -16.98 -16.74 13.47
CA LEU A 107 -17.42 -17.94 12.76
C LEU A 107 -18.42 -18.75 13.58
N ALA A 108 -18.20 -18.90 14.89
CA ALA A 108 -19.15 -19.56 15.78
C ALA A 108 -20.52 -18.85 15.78
N ILE A 109 -20.54 -17.51 15.75
CA ILE A 109 -21.78 -16.75 15.55
C ILE A 109 -22.41 -17.09 14.20
N ALA A 110 -21.63 -17.10 13.11
CA ALA A 110 -22.15 -17.41 11.78
C ALA A 110 -22.78 -18.81 11.67
N GLU A 111 -22.40 -19.78 12.50
CA GLU A 111 -23.06 -21.09 12.55
C GLU A 111 -24.49 -21.02 13.11
N ALA A 112 -24.74 -20.13 14.06
CA ALA A 112 -26.06 -19.90 14.63
C ALA A 112 -26.98 -19.05 13.72
N TYR A 113 -26.41 -18.35 12.74
CA TYR A 113 -27.13 -17.44 11.84
C TYR A 113 -26.91 -17.82 10.36
N PRO A 114 -27.72 -18.73 9.78
CA PRO A 114 -27.57 -19.20 8.40
C PRO A 114 -27.58 -18.08 7.35
N ASP A 115 -28.39 -17.03 7.56
CA ASP A 115 -28.46 -15.88 6.65
C ASP A 115 -27.16 -15.08 6.59
N LEU A 116 -26.45 -14.97 7.73
CA LEU A 116 -25.12 -14.36 7.80
C LEU A 116 -24.09 -15.24 7.12
N LYS A 117 -24.16 -16.56 7.32
CA LYS A 117 -23.25 -17.52 6.68
C LYS A 117 -23.38 -17.52 5.15
N ALA A 118 -24.59 -17.33 4.65
CA ALA A 118 -24.88 -17.21 3.22
C ALA A 118 -24.61 -15.80 2.65
N ASN A 119 -24.24 -14.83 3.50
CA ASN A 119 -23.96 -13.48 3.05
C ASN A 119 -22.65 -13.43 2.26
N GLN A 120 -22.75 -12.99 1.00
CA GLN A 120 -21.61 -12.91 0.08
C GLN A 120 -20.49 -11.99 0.59
N ASN A 121 -20.81 -10.89 1.29
CA ASN A 121 -19.83 -9.98 1.87
C ASN A 121 -19.06 -10.65 3.03
N PHE A 122 -19.78 -11.37 3.90
CA PHE A 122 -19.17 -12.13 5.00
C PHE A 122 -18.20 -13.19 4.47
N MET A 123 -18.63 -13.96 3.46
CA MET A 123 -17.77 -14.97 2.82
C MET A 123 -16.53 -14.36 2.16
N ALA A 124 -16.68 -13.22 1.47
CA ALA A 124 -15.55 -12.52 0.84
C ALA A 124 -14.53 -12.05 1.89
N LEU A 125 -14.98 -11.41 2.97
CA LEU A 125 -14.11 -10.95 4.05
C LEU A 125 -13.42 -12.12 4.77
N GLN A 126 -14.11 -13.23 4.99
CA GLN A 126 -13.51 -14.44 5.56
C GLN A 126 -12.42 -15.01 4.66
N ALA A 127 -12.67 -15.06 3.35
CA ALA A 127 -11.67 -15.50 2.38
C ALA A 127 -10.43 -14.60 2.42
N GLU A 128 -10.63 -13.27 2.46
CA GLU A 128 -9.53 -12.29 2.50
C GLU A 128 -8.69 -12.39 3.79
N LEU A 129 -9.33 -12.64 4.94
CA LEU A 129 -8.65 -12.87 6.23
C LEU A 129 -7.94 -14.23 6.32
N THR A 130 -8.45 -15.25 5.63
CA THR A 130 -7.86 -16.61 5.63
C THR A 130 -6.69 -16.69 4.64
N LEU A 131 -6.76 -15.95 3.52
CA LEU A 131 -5.68 -15.80 2.55
C LEU A 131 -4.42 -15.18 3.15
N ASP A 132 -4.57 -14.37 4.20
CA ASP A 132 -3.46 -13.84 4.98
C ASP A 132 -2.90 -14.86 6.01
N ARG A 133 -3.74 -15.81 6.44
CA ARG A 133 -3.44 -16.77 7.53
C ARG A 133 -2.77 -18.08 7.08
N GLY A 134 -2.58 -18.34 5.78
CA GLY A 134 -2.24 -19.69 5.27
C GLY A 134 -1.04 -19.78 4.31
N PRO A 135 -0.18 -20.82 4.44
CA PRO A 135 0.99 -21.08 3.58
C PRO A 135 0.65 -21.66 2.19
N ASP A 136 -0.62 -21.74 1.81
CA ASP A 136 -1.11 -22.42 0.59
C ASP A 136 -0.86 -21.65 -0.72
N ARG A 137 0.14 -20.76 -0.73
CA ARG A 137 0.74 -20.23 -1.96
C ARG A 137 1.88 -21.08 -2.49
N LEU A 138 1.91 -22.37 -2.18
CA LEU A 138 2.47 -23.35 -3.10
C LEU A 138 1.45 -23.68 -4.20
N GLY A 139 1.05 -22.67 -4.96
CA GLY A 139 0.75 -22.94 -6.36
C GLY A 139 2.00 -23.60 -6.97
N PRO A 140 1.88 -24.58 -7.89
CA PRO A 140 3.05 -25.20 -8.50
C PRO A 140 3.99 -24.08 -8.97
N PRO A 141 5.32 -24.23 -8.81
CA PRO A 141 6.25 -23.19 -9.24
C PRO A 141 5.84 -22.81 -10.65
N LEU A 142 5.49 -21.54 -10.84
CA LEU A 142 5.41 -20.98 -12.16
C LEU A 142 6.84 -21.05 -12.68
N LEU A 143 7.24 -22.22 -13.16
CA LEU A 143 8.01 -22.36 -14.37
C LEU A 143 7.16 -21.65 -15.43
N GLN A 144 7.18 -20.31 -15.39
CA GLN A 144 7.12 -19.44 -16.53
C GLN A 144 8.29 -19.90 -17.39
N ARG A 145 8.02 -20.99 -18.11
CA ARG A 145 8.70 -21.38 -19.32
C ARG A 145 8.80 -20.07 -20.08
N HIS A 146 10.00 -19.52 -20.12
CA HIS A 146 10.33 -18.42 -21.01
C HIS A 146 9.92 -18.89 -22.40
N GLY A 147 8.74 -18.49 -22.84
CA GLY A 147 8.40 -18.49 -24.25
C GLY A 147 9.45 -17.61 -24.93
N PRO A 148 9.90 -17.96 -26.14
CA PRO A 148 10.87 -17.15 -26.86
C PRO A 148 10.32 -15.72 -26.94
N ARG A 149 11.09 -14.77 -26.39
CA ARG A 149 10.80 -13.35 -26.51
C ARG A 149 10.67 -13.05 -28.01
N PRO A 150 9.57 -12.45 -28.49
CA PRO A 150 9.54 -11.96 -29.87
C PRO A 150 10.65 -10.91 -30.00
N GLN A 151 11.64 -11.23 -30.83
CA GLN A 151 12.68 -10.30 -31.21
C GLN A 151 12.03 -9.10 -31.90
N HIS A 152 12.57 -7.92 -31.60
CA HIS A 152 12.20 -6.62 -32.15
C HIS A 152 11.71 -6.66 -33.60
N GLN A 153 10.39 -6.60 -33.79
CA GLN A 153 9.77 -6.26 -35.07
C GLN A 153 9.32 -4.80 -35.01
N GLY A 154 10.15 -3.92 -35.58
CA GLY A 154 9.75 -2.62 -36.13
C GLY A 154 9.16 -1.59 -35.17
N ARG A 155 10.01 -0.72 -34.60
CA ARG A 155 9.60 0.58 -34.03
C ARG A 155 9.39 1.67 -35.08
N ASP A 156 9.17 1.30 -36.34
CA ASP A 156 9.17 2.28 -37.46
C ASP A 156 7.77 2.55 -38.07
N GLY A 157 6.70 1.95 -37.55
CA GLY A 157 5.37 2.04 -38.18
C GLY A 157 4.39 3.08 -37.61
N ALA A 158 4.61 3.61 -36.41
CA ALA A 158 3.56 4.35 -35.69
C ALA A 158 3.69 5.89 -35.77
N GLU A 159 4.79 6.44 -36.29
CA GLU A 159 4.98 7.90 -36.35
C GLU A 159 4.63 8.55 -37.71
N GLN A 160 4.35 7.78 -38.77
CA GLN A 160 4.07 8.36 -40.09
C GLN A 160 2.62 8.79 -40.33
N HIS A 161 1.66 8.35 -39.49
CA HIS A 161 0.24 8.61 -39.75
C HIS A 161 -0.32 9.92 -39.18
N HIS A 162 0.45 10.70 -38.43
CA HIS A 162 -0.08 11.90 -37.76
C HIS A 162 0.38 13.25 -38.33
N ARG A 163 1.08 13.27 -39.48
CA ARG A 163 1.63 14.51 -40.09
C ARG A 163 1.10 14.86 -41.49
N ARG A 164 -0.15 14.54 -41.82
CA ARG A 164 -0.76 15.04 -43.08
C ARG A 164 -2.26 15.26 -42.99
N ARG A 165 -2.73 16.29 -42.26
CA ARG A 165 -4.00 16.99 -42.57
C ARG A 165 -3.99 18.41 -42.01
N VAL A 166 -3.21 19.29 -42.63
CA VAL A 166 -3.47 20.73 -42.57
C VAL A 166 -3.43 21.22 -44.01
N HIS A 167 -4.60 21.30 -44.65
CA HIS A 167 -4.92 22.32 -45.65
C HIS A 167 -6.38 22.17 -46.12
N HIS A 168 -7.04 23.33 -46.20
CA HIS A 168 -8.31 23.65 -46.83
C HIS A 168 -9.61 23.20 -46.13
N LEU A 169 -10.37 24.20 -45.65
CA LEU A 169 -11.69 24.53 -46.23
C LEU A 169 -12.13 25.96 -45.82
N PRO A 170 -12.94 26.64 -46.65
CA PRO A 170 -13.20 28.08 -46.62
C PRO A 170 -14.40 28.47 -45.74
N GLY A 171 -14.47 29.76 -45.42
CA GLY A 171 -15.47 30.34 -44.56
C GLY A 171 -16.91 30.27 -45.09
N ARG A 172 -17.85 30.27 -44.15
CA ARG A 172 -19.19 30.81 -44.35
C ARG A 172 -19.69 31.47 -43.07
N VAL A 173 -19.91 32.76 -43.22
CA VAL A 173 -20.74 33.63 -42.39
C VAL A 173 -22.15 33.02 -42.31
N LEU A 174 -22.79 33.06 -41.14
CA LEU A 174 -24.07 33.76 -40.93
C LEU A 174 -24.69 33.45 -39.55
N ARG A 175 -25.24 34.55 -39.01
CA ARG A 175 -26.46 34.65 -38.20
C ARG A 175 -26.33 34.55 -36.68
N GLY A 176 -26.28 35.73 -36.09
CA GLY A 176 -26.56 35.92 -34.68
C GLY A 176 -28.02 35.67 -34.28
N ARG A 177 -28.21 35.49 -32.98
CA ARG A 177 -29.44 35.84 -32.26
C ARG A 177 -29.09 36.05 -30.78
N ARG A 178 -29.30 37.29 -30.32
CA ARG A 178 -29.89 37.73 -29.03
C ARG A 178 -29.88 36.67 -27.92
N GLY A 179 -29.28 36.86 -26.75
CA GLY A 179 -29.22 38.06 -25.93
C GLY A 179 -30.02 37.79 -24.65
N THR A 180 -29.38 37.92 -23.48
CA THR A 180 -29.94 38.19 -22.14
C THR A 180 -28.74 38.36 -21.19
N ALA A 181 -28.40 39.60 -20.86
CA ALA A 181 -28.81 40.29 -19.62
C ALA A 181 -27.97 39.84 -18.41
N ARG A 182 -27.05 40.69 -17.93
CA ARG A 182 -27.26 41.67 -16.82
C ARG A 182 -26.95 40.97 -15.50
N GLY A 183 -25.99 41.35 -14.66
CA GLY A 183 -25.05 42.47 -14.56
C GLY A 183 -24.37 42.32 -13.18
N PRO A 184 -23.27 43.02 -12.90
CA PRO A 184 -22.47 42.86 -11.68
C PRO A 184 -22.90 43.84 -10.59
N GLN A 185 -23.10 43.38 -9.36
CA GLN A 185 -23.07 44.19 -8.12
C GLN A 185 -22.57 43.24 -7.01
N GLY A 186 -21.54 43.51 -6.21
CA GLY A 186 -21.03 44.78 -5.75
C GLY A 186 -21.37 44.96 -4.28
N ARG A 187 -20.32 44.98 -3.44
CA ARG A 187 -20.17 45.71 -2.16
C ARG A 187 -20.49 45.01 -0.81
N LEU A 188 -19.41 44.95 -0.01
CA LEU A 188 -19.19 45.57 1.31
C LEU A 188 -20.09 45.16 2.50
N ARG A 189 -19.44 44.69 3.57
CA ARG A 189 -19.35 45.29 4.93
C ARG A 189 -18.58 44.30 5.82
N ALA A 190 -17.45 44.62 6.46
CA ALA A 190 -17.24 45.61 7.53
C ALA A 190 -18.11 45.34 8.77
N ALA A 191 -17.57 44.53 9.69
CA ALA A 191 -17.65 44.62 11.15
C ALA A 191 -16.72 43.55 11.74
#